data_AF-A0A3R7AIE6-F1
#
_entry.id   AF-A0A3R7AIE6-F1
#
_cell.length_a   1.000
_cell.length_b   1.000
_cell.length_c   1.000
_cell.angle_alpha   90.00
_cell.angle_beta   90.00
_cell.angle_gamma   90.00
#
_symmetry.space_group_name_H-M   'P 1'
#
loop_
_entity.id
_entity.type
_entity.pdbx_description
1 polymer ?
#
loop_
_entity_poly.entity_id
_entity_poly.type
_entity_poly.pdbx_seq_one_letter_code
_entity_poly.pdbx_strand_id
1 'polypeptide(L)'
;MGKKDKISADAMTLFRKQQKTKEKKKLKIDRVKGKTSKLADMDPTDLRDKIKKLETDERNNALDGAGRQRKQELEDTLRQVLRHRADTEAEAKATKAAAPPEIK
;
A
#
# COMPACT_ATOMS: atom_id res chain seq x y z
N MET A 1 11.24 -22.06 41.93
CA MET A 1 10.23 -22.20 40.87
C MET A 1 9.22 -21.07 40.97
N GLY A 2 9.38 -20.00 40.19
CA GLY A 2 8.53 -18.82 40.24
C GLY A 2 7.18 -19.07 39.59
N LYS A 3 6.12 -19.18 40.40
CA LYS A 3 4.75 -19.20 39.91
C LYS A 3 4.48 -17.84 39.27
N LYS A 4 4.41 -17.80 37.93
CA LYS A 4 3.89 -16.63 37.22
C LYS A 4 2.40 -16.57 37.55
N ASP A 5 2.07 -15.75 38.54
CA ASP A 5 0.70 -15.46 38.90
C ASP A 5 -0.05 -15.05 37.62
N LYS A 6 -1.01 -15.88 37.24
CA LYS A 6 -2.03 -15.50 36.25
C LYS A 6 -2.85 -14.40 36.91
N ILE A 7 -2.38 -13.16 36.82
CA ILE A 7 -3.21 -11.99 37.09
C ILE A 7 -4.37 -12.10 36.10
N SER A 8 -5.52 -12.60 36.56
CA SER A 8 -6.77 -12.48 35.81
C SER A 8 -6.94 -10.99 35.58
N ALA A 9 -6.70 -10.56 34.35
CA ALA A 9 -6.77 -9.16 33.99
C ALA A 9 -8.17 -8.67 34.40
N ASP A 10 -8.21 -7.72 35.36
CA ASP A 10 -9.43 -7.07 35.81
C ASP A 10 -10.26 -6.63 34.59
N ALA A 11 -11.59 -6.71 34.66
CA ALA A 11 -12.50 -6.47 33.54
C ALA A 11 -12.21 -5.13 32.84
N MET A 12 -11.82 -4.11 33.62
CA MET A 12 -11.41 -2.80 33.11
C MET A 12 -10.11 -2.86 32.31
N THR A 13 -9.13 -3.66 32.74
CA THR A 13 -7.86 -3.83 32.02
C THR A 13 -8.04 -4.63 30.73
N LEU A 14 -8.94 -5.62 30.70
CA LEU A 14 -9.33 -6.34 29.49
C LEU A 14 -10.04 -5.42 28.50
N PHE A 15 -11.01 -4.62 28.98
CA PHE A 15 -11.70 -3.64 28.15
C PHE A 15 -10.74 -2.62 27.54
N ARG A 16 -9.82 -2.06 28.34
CA ARG A 16 -8.76 -1.14 27.83
C ARG A 16 -7.88 -1.81 26.76
N LYS A 17 -7.49 -3.07 26.95
CA LYS A 17 -6.71 -3.83 25.95
C LYS A 17 -7.50 -4.02 24.66
N GLN A 18 -8.79 -4.36 24.76
CA GLN A 18 -9.66 -4.50 23.59
C GLN A 18 -9.82 -3.17 22.84
N GLN A 19 -10.01 -2.05 23.53
CA GLN A 19 -10.08 -0.73 22.88
C GLN A 19 -8.76 -0.38 22.18
N LYS A 20 -7.61 -0.55 22.84
CA LYS A 20 -6.29 -0.31 22.22
C LYS A 20 -6.05 -1.16 20.98
N THR A 21 -6.49 -2.43 20.99
CA THR A 21 -6.37 -3.29 19.80
C THR A 21 -7.28 -2.86 18.67
N LYS A 22 -8.52 -2.41 18.96
CA LYS A 22 -9.43 -1.83 17.96
C LYS A 22 -8.85 -0.56 17.35
N GLU A 23 -8.34 0.35 18.16
CA GLU A 23 -7.67 1.58 17.70
C GLU A 23 -6.46 1.27 16.81
N LYS A 24 -5.60 0.33 17.24
CA LYS A 24 -4.44 -0.09 16.45
C LYS A 24 -4.85 -0.69 15.10
N LYS A 25 -5.93 -1.48 15.07
CA LYS A 25 -6.48 -2.01 13.81
C LYS A 25 -6.98 -0.90 12.92
N LYS A 26 -7.75 0.05 13.46
CA LYS A 26 -8.26 1.23 12.72
C LYS A 26 -7.10 2.02 12.10
N LEU A 27 -6.08 2.35 12.88
CA LEU A 27 -4.89 3.07 12.38
C LEU A 27 -4.15 2.31 11.28
N LYS A 28 -4.10 0.97 11.34
CA LYS A 28 -3.52 0.15 10.28
C LYS A 28 -4.35 0.24 9.00
N ILE A 29 -5.68 0.15 9.12
CA ILE A 29 -6.60 0.26 7.98
C ILE A 29 -6.48 1.65 7.35
N ASP A 30 -6.54 2.72 8.14
CA ASP A 30 -6.43 4.10 7.65
C ASP A 30 -5.09 4.33 6.95
N ARG A 31 -4.00 3.76 7.48
CA ARG A 31 -2.67 3.82 6.85
C ARG A 31 -2.62 3.08 5.51
N VAL A 32 -3.23 1.89 5.42
CA VAL A 32 -3.28 1.14 4.16
C VAL A 32 -4.13 1.91 3.15
N LYS A 33 -5.32 2.38 3.56
CA LYS A 33 -6.21 3.19 2.72
C LYS A 33 -5.54 4.45 2.20
N GLY A 34 -4.79 5.16 3.05
CA GLY A 34 -4.04 6.34 2.64
C GLY A 34 -2.86 6.04 1.71
N LYS A 35 -2.30 4.82 1.74
CA LYS A 35 -1.28 4.39 0.77
C LYS A 35 -1.92 4.02 -0.57
N THR A 36 -3.03 3.28 -0.54
CA THR A 36 -3.72 2.87 -1.76
C THR A 36 -4.35 4.05 -2.49
N SER A 37 -4.93 5.03 -1.78
CA SER A 37 -5.46 6.25 -2.40
C SER A 37 -4.36 7.01 -3.14
N LYS A 38 -3.19 7.21 -2.51
CA LYS A 38 -2.05 7.85 -3.17
C LYS A 38 -1.60 7.12 -4.43
N LEU A 39 -1.57 5.78 -4.41
CA LEU A 39 -1.21 4.99 -5.59
C LEU A 39 -2.28 5.05 -6.69
N ALA A 40 -3.56 5.17 -6.32
CA ALA A 40 -4.66 5.31 -7.26
C ALA A 40 -4.66 6.68 -7.96
N ASP A 41 -4.34 7.74 -7.22
CA ASP A 41 -4.28 9.11 -7.73
C ASP A 41 -3.06 9.36 -8.64
N MET A 42 -2.04 8.50 -8.58
CA MET A 42 -0.85 8.64 -9.41
C MET A 42 -1.07 8.16 -10.85
N ASP A 43 -0.60 8.96 -11.79
CA ASP A 43 -0.62 8.64 -13.20
C ASP A 43 0.66 7.90 -13.65
N PRO A 44 0.58 6.65 -14.15
CA PRO A 44 1.72 5.91 -14.64
C PRO A 44 2.32 6.51 -15.91
N THR A 45 1.55 7.25 -16.72
CA THR A 45 2.11 7.94 -17.90
C THR A 45 3.04 9.08 -17.49
N ASP A 46 2.62 9.93 -16.56
CA ASP A 46 3.49 10.97 -15.99
C ASP A 46 4.77 10.40 -15.36
N LEU A 47 4.68 9.25 -14.66
CA LEU A 47 5.85 8.59 -14.08
C LEU A 47 6.80 8.08 -15.17
N ARG A 48 6.28 7.49 -16.25
CA ARG A 48 7.08 7.03 -17.40
C ARG A 48 7.80 8.21 -18.06
N ASP A 49 7.14 9.34 -18.24
CA ASP A 49 7.76 10.52 -18.86
C ASP A 49 8.88 11.11 -18.00
N LYS A 50 8.71 11.11 -16.67
CA LYS A 50 9.77 11.52 -15.73
C LYS A 50 10.96 10.56 -15.78
N ILE A 51 10.72 9.26 -15.80
CA ILE A 51 11.77 8.23 -15.91
C ILE A 51 12.51 8.38 -17.24
N LYS A 52 11.81 8.57 -18.36
CA LYS A 52 12.42 8.71 -19.70
C LYS A 52 13.36 9.92 -19.80
N LYS A 53 13.01 11.03 -19.15
CA LYS A 53 13.91 12.20 -19.04
C LYS A 53 15.19 11.83 -18.30
N LEU A 54 15.06 11.21 -17.12
CA LEU A 54 16.22 10.76 -16.34
C LEU A 54 17.04 9.69 -17.07
N GLU A 55 16.42 8.78 -17.81
CA GLU A 55 17.15 7.80 -18.64
C GLU A 55 17.99 8.48 -19.71
N THR A 56 17.48 9.57 -20.29
CA THR A 56 18.21 10.35 -21.29
C THR A 56 19.39 11.07 -20.64
N ASP A 57 19.18 11.67 -19.48
CA ASP A 57 20.23 12.31 -18.70
C ASP A 57 21.30 11.30 -18.23
N GLU A 58 20.89 10.08 -17.88
CA GLU A 58 21.82 8.98 -17.53
C GLU A 58 22.69 8.59 -18.72
N ARG A 59 22.09 8.41 -19.90
CA ARG A 59 22.81 8.08 -21.15
C ARG A 59 23.79 9.17 -21.54
N ASN A 60 23.47 10.43 -21.23
CA ASN A 60 24.34 11.56 -21.46
C ASN A 60 25.40 11.77 -20.36
N ASN A 61 25.51 10.85 -19.38
CA ASN A 61 26.35 10.98 -18.19
C ASN A 61 26.10 12.28 -17.39
N ALA A 62 24.90 12.84 -17.50
CA ALA A 62 24.47 14.06 -16.83
C ALA A 62 23.85 13.79 -15.44
N LEU A 63 23.66 12.53 -15.06
CA LEU A 63 23.18 12.14 -13.72
C LEU A 63 24.30 11.79 -12.76
N ASP A 64 24.23 12.38 -11.58
CA ASP A 64 25.01 12.02 -10.41
C ASP A 64 24.42 10.79 -9.67
N GLY A 65 25.01 10.43 -8.54
CA GLY A 65 24.52 9.30 -7.73
C GLY A 65 23.09 9.50 -7.21
N ALA A 66 22.74 10.73 -6.80
CA ALA A 66 21.40 11.06 -6.33
C ALA A 66 20.37 11.00 -7.47
N GLY A 67 20.74 11.43 -8.67
CA GLY A 67 19.94 11.35 -9.88
C GLY A 67 19.60 9.92 -10.28
N ARG A 68 20.59 9.01 -10.22
CA ARG A 68 20.37 7.57 -10.46
C ARG A 68 19.46 6.95 -9.40
N GLN A 69 19.62 7.31 -8.13
CA GLN A 69 18.73 6.85 -7.07
C GLN A 69 17.29 7.35 -7.29
N ARG A 70 17.12 8.62 -7.65
CA ARG A 70 15.79 9.19 -7.93
C ARG A 70 15.10 8.49 -9.10
N LYS A 71 15.85 8.13 -10.14
CA LYS A 71 15.33 7.32 -11.25
C LYS A 71 14.82 5.97 -10.73
N GLN A 72 15.63 5.26 -9.93
CA GLN A 72 15.25 3.98 -9.34
C GLN A 72 13.98 4.08 -8.49
N GLU A 73 13.86 5.10 -7.64
CA GLU A 73 12.68 5.33 -6.80
C GLU A 73 11.40 5.58 -7.64
N LEU A 74 11.52 6.31 -8.75
CA LEU A 74 10.41 6.53 -9.68
C LEU A 74 10.01 5.23 -10.39
N GLU A 75 10.97 4.40 -10.80
CA GLU A 75 10.71 3.09 -11.38
C GLU A 75 9.99 2.16 -10.39
N ASP A 76 10.44 2.11 -9.14
CA ASP A 76 9.82 1.31 -8.09
C ASP A 76 8.40 1.78 -7.78
N THR A 77 8.18 3.09 -7.77
CA THR A 77 6.85 3.70 -7.63
C THR A 77 5.94 3.33 -8.81
N LEU A 78 6.45 3.42 -10.04
CA LEU A 78 5.71 3.01 -11.24
C LEU A 78 5.30 1.53 -11.17
N ARG A 79 6.21 0.64 -10.77
CA ARG A 79 5.90 -0.78 -10.55
C ARG A 79 4.81 -0.96 -9.50
N GLN A 80 4.83 -0.17 -8.43
CA GLN A 80 3.82 -0.25 -7.38
C GLN A 80 2.43 0.24 -7.86
N VAL A 81 2.38 1.33 -8.63
CA VAL A 81 1.14 1.84 -9.23
C VAL A 81 0.55 0.83 -10.20
N LEU A 82 1.37 0.23 -11.08
CA LEU A 82 0.91 -0.78 -12.03
C LEU A 82 0.39 -2.04 -11.34
N ARG A 83 1.08 -2.53 -10.31
CA ARG A 83 0.57 -3.64 -9.47
C ARG A 83 -0.77 -3.30 -8.84
N HIS A 84 -0.88 -2.12 -8.22
CA HIS A 84 -2.14 -1.69 -7.61
C HIS A 84 -3.29 -1.67 -8.62
N ARG A 85 -3.08 -1.13 -9.84
CA ARG A 85 -4.09 -1.15 -10.90
C ARG A 85 -4.47 -2.58 -11.30
N ALA A 86 -3.48 -3.45 -11.52
CA ALA A 86 -3.73 -4.85 -11.85
C ALA A 86 -4.51 -5.58 -10.75
N ASP A 87 -4.17 -5.36 -9.49
CA ASP A 87 -4.88 -5.95 -8.34
C ASP A 87 -6.33 -5.43 -8.29
N THR A 88 -6.55 -4.13 -8.46
CA THR A 88 -7.92 -3.56 -8.49
C THR A 88 -8.74 -4.05 -9.68
N GLU A 89 -8.12 -4.26 -10.84
CA GLU A 89 -8.79 -4.84 -12.01
C GLU A 89 -9.13 -6.31 -11.80
N ALA A 90 -8.23 -7.07 -11.16
CA ALA A 90 -8.48 -8.47 -10.80
C ALA A 90 -9.62 -8.59 -9.78
N GLU A 91 -9.66 -7.74 -8.75
CA GLU A 91 -10.76 -7.67 -7.80
C GLU A 91 -12.07 -7.26 -8.48
N ALA A 92 -12.05 -6.28 -9.39
CA ALA A 92 -13.22 -5.88 -10.16
C ALA A 92 -13.74 -7.00 -11.08
N LYS A 93 -12.84 -7.81 -11.67
CA LYS A 93 -13.23 -8.98 -12.46
C LYS A 93 -13.78 -10.10 -11.58
N ALA A 94 -13.18 -10.35 -10.42
CA ALA A 94 -13.64 -11.36 -9.47
C ALA A 94 -15.04 -11.03 -8.90
N THR A 95 -15.28 -9.77 -8.57
CA THR A 95 -16.62 -9.31 -8.11
C THR A 95 -17.69 -9.41 -9.19
N LYS A 96 -17.36 -9.11 -10.46
CA LYS A 96 -18.27 -9.34 -11.59
C LYS A 96 -18.53 -10.82 -11.86
N ALA A 97 -17.53 -11.69 -11.69
CA ALA A 97 -17.67 -13.14 -11.89
C ALA A 97 -18.45 -13.82 -10.75
N ALA A 98 -18.44 -13.24 -9.55
CA ALA A 98 -19.16 -13.74 -8.38
C ALA A 98 -20.62 -13.24 -8.27
N ALA A 99 -21.07 -12.37 -9.19
CA ALA A 99 -22.46 -11.92 -9.22
C ALA A 99 -23.38 -13.08 -9.68
N PRO A 100 -24.37 -13.50 -8.87
CA PRO A 100 -25.32 -14.52 -9.29
C PRO A 100 -26.12 -14.03 -10.52
N PRO A 101 -26.45 -14.90 -11.49
CA PRO A 101 -27.22 -14.50 -12.65
C PRO A 101 -28.56 -13.91 -12.22
N GLU A 102 -28.89 -12.72 -12.73
CA GLU A 102 -30.22 -12.12 -12.57
C GLU A 102 -31.24 -13.08 -13.19
N ILE A 103 -32.02 -13.75 -12.33
CA ILE A 103 -33.18 -14.53 -12.74
C ILE A 103 -34.26 -13.52 -13.13
N LYS A 104 -34.52 -13.41 -14.43
CA LYS A 104 -35.69 -12.70 -14.98
C LYS A 104 -36.91 -13.61 -15.02
#